data_AF-A0A0U3H9A6-F1
#
_entry.id   AF-A0A0U3H9A6-F1
#
_cell.length_a   1.000
_cell.length_b   1.000
_cell.length_c   1.000
_cell.angle_alpha   90.00
_cell.angle_beta   90.00
_cell.angle_gamma   90.00
#
_symmetry.space_group_name_H-M   'P 1'
#
loop_
_entity.id
_entity.type
_entity.pdbx_description
1 polymer ?
#
loop_
_entity_poly.entity_id
_entity_poly.type
_entity_poly.pdbx_seq_one_letter_code
_entity_poly.pdbx_strand_id
1 'polypeptide(L)'
;MTEPFDAVDVIRTKRDGGSLSPAQIDWVVDAYTRGAVAEEQMSALAMAVFLRGMDRAEISRWTHAMIASGERLDFSPLVASGARRATADKHSTGGVGDKITLPLAPLVAVFGVAVPQLSGRGLGHTGGTLDKLEAVPGWRAALSNDEMLAQLREVGAVICAAGSGLAPADKKLYALRDVTGTVESIPLIASSIMSKKIAEGTQALVLDVKVGSGAFMKDLGSARQLARTMVDLGTDAGVRTTALLTDMSTPLGLAVGNAVEVEESVEVLAGGGPADVVELTVALAEEMLAASGVPGADPAAALRDGRAMDVWRAMLRAQGGDPDAPLPRARETETVTAAEDGVLTGLDAYRVGVAAWRLGAGRARKEDAVQAGAGVVLHAKPGDAVRAGQPLLSLRTDTPERFARAREALEGAVVIEPAAPAGAARRSVVLETVR
;
A
#
# COMPACT_ATOMS: atom_id res chain seq x y z
N MET A 1 -23.09 -7.07 -32.06
CA MET A 1 -24.23 -6.24 -31.60
C MET A 1 -23.88 -4.80 -31.87
N THR A 2 -24.83 -3.95 -32.24
CA THR A 2 -24.58 -2.51 -32.42
C THR A 2 -24.36 -1.88 -31.05
N GLU A 3 -23.25 -1.15 -30.88
CA GLU A 3 -22.96 -0.44 -29.63
C GLU A 3 -23.88 0.79 -29.49
N PRO A 4 -24.41 1.09 -28.29
CA PRO A 4 -25.32 2.23 -28.07
C PRO A 4 -24.63 3.60 -28.08
N PHE A 5 -23.29 3.63 -28.00
CA PHE A 5 -22.47 4.84 -28.05
C PHE A 5 -21.24 4.60 -28.93
N ASP A 6 -20.66 5.69 -29.42
CA ASP A 6 -19.36 5.70 -30.08
C ASP A 6 -18.27 6.22 -29.13
N ALA A 7 -17.15 5.49 -29.04
CA ALA A 7 -16.05 5.87 -28.16
C ALA A 7 -15.53 7.28 -28.46
N VAL A 8 -15.51 7.66 -29.74
CA VAL A 8 -15.07 8.99 -30.20
C VAL A 8 -15.95 10.10 -29.62
N ASP A 9 -17.25 9.91 -29.48
CA ASP A 9 -18.15 10.92 -28.93
C ASP A 9 -18.02 11.05 -27.41
N VAL A 10 -17.80 9.93 -26.71
CA VAL A 10 -17.46 9.95 -25.27
C VAL A 10 -16.14 10.69 -25.04
N ILE A 11 -15.11 10.40 -25.84
CA ILE A 11 -13.81 11.09 -25.78
C ILE A 11 -13.98 12.59 -26.07
N ARG A 12 -14.70 12.97 -27.12
CA ARG A 12 -14.95 14.38 -27.47
C ARG A 12 -15.64 15.13 -26.34
N THR A 13 -16.68 14.53 -25.75
CA THR A 13 -17.41 15.10 -24.62
C THR A 13 -16.44 15.46 -23.49
N LYS A 14 -15.60 14.50 -23.06
CA LYS A 14 -14.67 14.75 -21.95
C LYS A 14 -13.53 15.69 -22.36
N ARG A 15 -12.94 15.53 -23.54
CA ARG A 15 -11.85 16.38 -24.08
C ARG A 15 -12.24 17.86 -24.08
N ASP A 16 -13.48 18.15 -24.48
CA ASP A 16 -14.03 19.51 -24.60
C ASP A 16 -14.53 20.06 -23.25
N GLY A 17 -14.32 19.33 -22.15
CA GLY A 17 -14.64 19.76 -20.78
C GLY A 17 -16.06 19.46 -20.32
N GLY A 18 -16.83 18.66 -21.08
CA GLY A 18 -18.15 18.20 -20.68
C GLY A 18 -18.13 17.09 -19.64
N SER A 19 -19.23 16.96 -18.88
CA SER A 19 -19.49 15.80 -18.01
C SER A 19 -20.08 14.65 -18.82
N LEU A 20 -19.59 13.44 -18.58
CA LEU A 20 -20.12 12.21 -19.14
C LEU A 20 -21.41 11.83 -18.42
N SER A 21 -22.42 11.44 -19.19
CA SER A 21 -23.65 10.88 -18.64
C SER A 21 -23.40 9.51 -17.99
N PRO A 22 -24.24 9.08 -17.04
CA PRO A 22 -24.11 7.75 -16.44
C PRO A 22 -24.10 6.61 -17.47
N ALA A 23 -24.92 6.71 -18.52
CA ALA A 23 -24.99 5.70 -19.57
C ALA A 23 -23.70 5.64 -20.42
N GLN A 24 -23.04 6.77 -20.69
CA GLN A 24 -21.75 6.79 -21.38
C GLN A 24 -20.65 6.14 -20.52
N ILE A 25 -20.64 6.41 -19.22
CA ILE A 25 -19.68 5.82 -18.29
C ILE A 25 -19.85 4.31 -18.20
N ASP A 26 -21.08 3.85 -17.99
CA ASP A 26 -21.39 2.42 -17.90
C ASP A 26 -20.98 1.68 -19.15
N TRP A 27 -21.35 2.24 -20.30
CA TRP A 27 -21.02 1.66 -21.58
C TRP A 27 -19.51 1.64 -21.81
N VAL A 28 -18.78 2.74 -21.60
CA VAL A 28 -17.36 2.78 -21.97
C VAL A 28 -16.51 1.86 -21.09
N VAL A 29 -16.86 1.72 -19.80
CA VAL A 29 -16.19 0.80 -18.88
C VAL A 29 -16.48 -0.65 -19.25
N ASP A 30 -17.74 -1.02 -19.50
CA ASP A 30 -18.10 -2.38 -19.96
C ASP A 30 -17.48 -2.71 -21.33
N ALA A 31 -17.65 -1.83 -22.31
CA ALA A 31 -17.19 -2.02 -23.68
C ALA A 31 -15.67 -2.14 -23.75
N TYR A 32 -14.93 -1.38 -22.95
CA TYR A 32 -13.48 -1.57 -22.82
C TYR A 32 -13.11 -2.90 -22.15
N THR A 33 -13.84 -3.28 -21.12
CA THR A 33 -13.63 -4.56 -20.41
C THR A 33 -13.79 -5.74 -21.37
N ARG A 34 -14.88 -5.77 -22.16
CA ARG A 34 -15.18 -6.79 -23.16
C ARG A 34 -14.41 -6.66 -24.49
N GLY A 35 -13.64 -5.58 -24.67
CA GLY A 35 -12.77 -5.38 -25.84
C GLY A 35 -13.43 -4.74 -27.07
N ALA A 36 -14.63 -4.17 -26.92
CA ALA A 36 -15.29 -3.39 -27.97
C ALA A 36 -14.72 -1.96 -28.11
N VAL A 37 -14.19 -1.39 -27.03
CA VAL A 37 -13.40 -0.14 -27.06
C VAL A 37 -11.91 -0.51 -27.09
N ALA A 38 -11.18 0.04 -28.05
CA ALA A 38 -9.75 -0.23 -28.24
C ALA A 38 -8.88 0.49 -27.20
N GLU A 39 -7.65 0.02 -26.99
CA GLU A 39 -6.70 0.61 -26.03
C GLU A 39 -6.34 2.06 -26.39
N GLU A 40 -6.23 2.38 -27.68
CA GLU A 40 -5.96 3.73 -28.18
C GLU A 40 -7.13 4.70 -27.87
N GLN A 41 -8.36 4.19 -27.89
CA GLN A 41 -9.55 4.98 -27.54
C GLN A 41 -9.64 5.19 -26.03
N MET A 42 -9.46 4.13 -25.24
CA MET A 42 -9.50 4.25 -23.78
C MET A 42 -8.35 5.10 -23.24
N SER A 43 -7.16 5.03 -23.85
CA SER A 43 -6.02 5.90 -23.47
C SER A 43 -6.28 7.37 -23.79
N ALA A 44 -6.91 7.66 -24.94
CA ALA A 44 -7.35 9.01 -25.26
C ALA A 44 -8.39 9.54 -24.25
N LEU A 45 -9.34 8.70 -23.83
CA LEU A 45 -10.30 9.06 -22.78
C LEU A 45 -9.61 9.27 -21.42
N ALA A 46 -8.69 8.39 -21.03
CA ALA A 46 -7.93 8.52 -19.79
C ALA A 46 -7.12 9.81 -19.76
N MET A 47 -6.51 10.20 -20.89
CA MET A 47 -5.81 11.48 -21.02
C MET A 47 -6.77 12.67 -20.96
N ALA A 48 -7.96 12.56 -21.58
CA ALA A 48 -8.99 13.60 -21.45
C ALA A 48 -9.43 13.79 -19.99
N VAL A 49 -9.64 12.70 -19.24
CA VAL A 49 -9.92 12.72 -17.79
C VAL A 49 -8.75 13.29 -17.00
N PHE A 50 -7.50 12.95 -17.36
CA PHE A 50 -6.32 13.50 -16.71
C PHE A 50 -6.27 15.04 -16.83
N LEU A 51 -6.56 15.58 -18.01
CA LEU A 51 -6.48 17.02 -18.29
C LEU A 51 -7.72 17.82 -17.85
N ARG A 52 -8.89 17.18 -17.73
CA ARG A 52 -10.18 17.85 -17.44
C ARG A 52 -10.80 17.46 -16.11
N GLY A 53 -10.31 16.40 -15.48
CA GLY A 53 -10.89 15.82 -14.28
C GLY A 53 -12.24 15.13 -14.54
N MET A 54 -12.86 14.75 -13.43
CA MET A 54 -14.24 14.28 -13.36
C MET A 54 -14.92 14.96 -12.16
N ASP A 55 -16.20 15.27 -12.28
CA ASP A 55 -16.98 15.72 -11.14
C ASP A 55 -17.34 14.55 -10.20
N ARG A 56 -17.89 14.86 -9.01
CA ARG A 56 -18.25 13.86 -7.99
C ARG A 56 -19.19 12.78 -8.53
N ALA A 57 -20.16 13.14 -9.37
CA ALA A 57 -21.14 12.20 -9.91
C ALA A 57 -20.49 11.27 -10.95
N GLU A 58 -19.62 11.80 -11.79
CA GLU A 58 -18.81 11.01 -12.72
C GLU A 58 -17.90 10.02 -12.00
N ILE A 59 -17.16 10.46 -10.97
CA ILE A 59 -16.25 9.57 -10.21
C ILE A 59 -17.03 8.45 -9.53
N SER A 60 -18.17 8.78 -8.90
CA SER A 60 -19.04 7.79 -8.25
C SER A 60 -19.56 6.76 -9.25
N ARG A 61 -20.08 7.21 -10.40
CA ARG A 61 -20.57 6.31 -11.45
C ARG A 61 -19.46 5.47 -12.08
N TRP A 62 -18.31 6.07 -12.35
CA TRP A 62 -17.15 5.37 -12.91
C TRP A 62 -16.68 4.26 -11.98
N THR A 63 -16.58 4.56 -10.68
CA THR A 63 -16.24 3.57 -9.64
C THR A 63 -17.27 2.44 -9.60
N HIS A 64 -18.58 2.76 -9.62
CA HIS A 64 -19.63 1.76 -9.65
C HIS A 64 -19.55 0.85 -10.89
N ALA A 65 -19.33 1.43 -12.08
CA ALA A 65 -19.16 0.67 -13.31
C ALA A 65 -17.94 -0.27 -13.25
N MET A 66 -16.82 0.18 -12.66
CA MET A 66 -15.64 -0.67 -12.45
C MET A 66 -15.93 -1.81 -11.48
N ILE A 67 -16.66 -1.57 -10.38
CA ILE A 67 -17.08 -2.63 -9.46
C ILE A 67 -17.99 -3.64 -10.16
N ALA A 68 -18.96 -3.17 -10.96
CA ALA A 68 -19.91 -4.00 -11.68
C ALA A 68 -19.28 -4.85 -12.79
N SER A 69 -18.02 -4.59 -13.17
CA SER A 69 -17.32 -5.35 -14.20
C SER A 69 -16.92 -6.77 -13.77
N GLY A 70 -17.00 -7.10 -12.47
CA GLY A 70 -16.53 -8.37 -11.93
C GLY A 70 -17.31 -8.88 -10.72
N GLU A 71 -16.68 -9.82 -10.02
CA GLU A 71 -17.22 -10.45 -8.82
C GLU A 71 -17.09 -9.53 -7.60
N ARG A 72 -17.85 -9.85 -6.56
CA ARG A 72 -17.69 -9.27 -5.22
C ARG A 72 -17.53 -10.40 -4.21
N LEU A 73 -16.63 -10.23 -3.25
CA LEU A 73 -16.51 -11.16 -2.13
C LEU A 73 -17.66 -10.92 -1.14
N ASP A 74 -18.12 -12.00 -0.52
CA ASP A 74 -19.12 -11.94 0.55
C ASP A 74 -18.60 -12.60 1.83
N PHE A 75 -18.48 -11.76 2.87
CA PHE A 75 -18.09 -12.17 4.22
C PHE A 75 -19.28 -12.27 5.18
N SER A 76 -20.51 -12.23 4.69
CA SER A 76 -21.72 -12.49 5.49
C SER A 76 -21.72 -13.82 6.26
N PRO A 77 -21.09 -14.92 5.77
CA PRO A 77 -21.02 -16.17 6.51
C PRO A 77 -20.07 -16.16 7.73
N LEU A 78 -19.24 -15.13 7.91
CA LEU A 78 -18.36 -15.01 9.07
C LEU A 78 -19.19 -14.64 10.30
N VAL A 79 -19.50 -15.64 11.13
CA VAL A 79 -20.25 -15.48 12.39
C VAL A 79 -19.36 -15.87 13.56
N ALA A 80 -19.32 -15.04 14.59
CA ALA A 80 -18.63 -15.28 15.85
C ALA A 80 -19.54 -14.89 17.02
N SER A 81 -19.64 -15.75 18.05
CA SER A 81 -20.44 -15.48 19.26
C SER A 81 -21.92 -15.10 18.97
N GLY A 82 -22.52 -15.70 17.94
CA GLY A 82 -23.92 -15.47 17.56
C GLY A 82 -24.19 -14.18 16.77
N ALA A 83 -23.16 -13.40 16.43
CA ALA A 83 -23.26 -12.20 15.60
C ALA A 83 -22.32 -12.27 14.39
N ARG A 84 -22.61 -11.50 13.34
CA ARG A 84 -21.69 -11.36 12.20
C ARG A 84 -20.38 -10.74 12.70
N ARG A 85 -19.26 -11.37 12.36
CA ARG A 85 -17.93 -10.86 12.65
C ARG A 85 -17.69 -9.60 11.82
N ALA A 86 -17.30 -8.50 12.47
CA ALA A 86 -16.94 -7.27 11.77
C ALA A 86 -15.71 -7.51 10.89
N THR A 87 -15.69 -6.91 9.70
CA THR A 87 -14.54 -6.97 8.79
C THR A 87 -13.96 -5.58 8.58
N ALA A 88 -12.63 -5.49 8.68
CA ALA A 88 -11.90 -4.28 8.37
C ALA A 88 -10.70 -4.58 7.49
N ASP A 89 -10.41 -3.67 6.57
CA ASP A 89 -9.20 -3.71 5.77
C ASP A 89 -8.48 -2.36 5.78
N LYS A 90 -7.19 -2.39 5.43
CA LYS A 90 -6.36 -1.20 5.22
C LYS A 90 -5.82 -1.21 3.81
N HIS A 91 -5.95 -0.09 3.10
CA HIS A 91 -5.24 0.13 1.85
C HIS A 91 -4.23 1.27 1.99
N SER A 92 -3.03 1.10 1.42
CA SER A 92 -2.03 2.17 1.32
C SER A 92 -1.84 2.54 -0.14
N THR A 93 -1.67 3.84 -0.43
CA THR A 93 -1.30 4.30 -1.78
C THR A 93 0.10 3.85 -2.21
N GLY A 94 0.85 3.21 -1.32
CA GLY A 94 2.22 2.73 -1.54
C GLY A 94 3.26 3.70 -1.02
N GLY A 95 4.33 3.14 -0.43
CA GLY A 95 5.43 3.91 0.14
C GLY A 95 6.69 3.05 0.33
N VAL A 96 7.80 3.72 0.59
CA VAL A 96 9.11 3.09 0.77
C VAL A 96 9.28 2.66 2.22
N GLY A 97 9.54 1.37 2.45
CA GLY A 97 9.53 0.80 3.80
C GLY A 97 8.11 0.68 4.38
N ASP A 98 7.04 0.69 3.59
CA ASP A 98 5.68 0.54 4.12
C ASP A 98 5.34 -0.93 4.43
N LYS A 99 5.82 -1.44 5.57
CA LYS A 99 5.55 -2.81 6.05
C LYS A 99 4.31 -2.96 6.92
N ILE A 100 3.57 -1.86 7.14
CA ILE A 100 2.50 -1.75 8.15
C ILE A 100 1.48 -2.88 8.09
N THR A 101 1.15 -3.37 6.89
CA THR A 101 0.18 -4.45 6.72
C THR A 101 0.55 -5.71 7.52
N LEU A 102 1.84 -6.02 7.66
CA LEU A 102 2.35 -7.22 8.33
C LEU A 102 2.02 -7.21 9.84
N PRO A 103 2.38 -6.18 10.63
CA PRO A 103 1.99 -6.11 12.04
C PRO A 103 0.51 -5.72 12.24
N LEU A 104 -0.08 -4.94 11.34
CA LEU A 104 -1.46 -4.43 11.49
C LEU A 104 -2.52 -5.54 11.42
N ALA A 105 -2.42 -6.45 10.44
CA ALA A 105 -3.41 -7.51 10.26
C ALA A 105 -3.58 -8.42 11.49
N PRO A 106 -2.52 -9.02 12.07
CA PRO A 106 -2.63 -9.81 13.28
C PRO A 106 -3.02 -8.96 14.50
N LEU A 107 -2.55 -7.70 14.59
CA LEU A 107 -2.91 -6.80 15.69
C LEU A 107 -4.40 -6.52 15.76
N VAL A 108 -5.04 -6.19 14.64
CA VAL A 108 -6.49 -5.93 14.61
C VAL A 108 -7.29 -7.21 14.91
N ALA A 109 -6.81 -8.36 14.44
CA ALA A 109 -7.47 -9.64 14.64
C ALA A 109 -7.56 -10.09 16.11
N VAL A 110 -6.65 -9.66 17.00
CA VAL A 110 -6.72 -9.99 18.43
C VAL A 110 -7.98 -9.42 19.11
N PHE A 111 -8.61 -8.41 18.51
CA PHE A 111 -9.83 -7.77 19.01
C PHE A 111 -11.11 -8.36 18.41
N GLY A 112 -11.01 -9.52 17.75
CA GLY A 112 -12.17 -10.22 17.18
C GLY A 112 -12.65 -9.68 15.84
N VAL A 113 -11.99 -8.67 15.28
CA VAL A 113 -12.24 -8.20 13.91
C VAL A 113 -11.61 -9.16 12.91
N ALA A 114 -12.27 -9.40 11.78
CA ALA A 114 -11.73 -10.19 10.67
C ALA A 114 -11.01 -9.27 9.67
N VAL A 115 -9.79 -9.63 9.28
CA VAL A 115 -8.95 -8.84 8.35
C VAL A 115 -8.71 -9.62 7.06
N PRO A 116 -9.58 -9.48 6.03
CA PRO A 116 -9.44 -10.13 4.73
C PRO A 116 -8.52 -9.31 3.80
N GLN A 117 -7.24 -9.21 4.14
CA GLN A 117 -6.33 -8.29 3.45
C GLN A 117 -5.90 -8.85 2.08
N LEU A 118 -6.50 -8.32 1.00
CA LEU A 118 -6.02 -8.59 -0.35
C LEU A 118 -4.89 -7.63 -0.71
N SER A 119 -3.76 -8.19 -1.08
CA SER A 119 -2.52 -7.47 -1.34
C SER A 119 -1.95 -7.78 -2.72
N GLY A 120 -1.09 -6.88 -3.19
CA GLY A 120 -0.36 -7.01 -4.46
C GLY A 120 1.14 -7.26 -4.26
N ARG A 121 1.78 -7.70 -5.35
CA ARG A 121 3.23 -7.61 -5.53
C ARG A 121 3.60 -6.20 -5.98
N GLY A 122 4.83 -5.78 -5.71
CA GLY A 122 5.35 -4.47 -6.02
C GLY A 122 5.80 -4.36 -7.47
N LEU A 123 5.62 -3.17 -8.03
CA LEU A 123 6.22 -2.74 -9.30
C LEU A 123 6.97 -1.44 -9.05
N GLY A 124 8.20 -1.35 -9.55
CA GLY A 124 9.05 -0.18 -9.34
C GLY A 124 9.60 -0.08 -7.91
N HIS A 125 9.65 1.15 -7.39
CA HIS A 125 10.35 1.51 -6.15
C HIS A 125 9.56 1.22 -4.87
N THR A 126 8.24 1.09 -4.95
CA THR A 126 7.39 0.71 -3.82
C THR A 126 7.29 -0.82 -3.77
N GLY A 127 7.90 -1.45 -2.76
CA GLY A 127 7.83 -2.90 -2.57
C GLY A 127 6.40 -3.40 -2.36
N GLY A 128 6.13 -4.68 -2.66
CA GLY A 128 4.83 -5.32 -2.46
C GLY A 128 4.70 -6.02 -1.12
N THR A 129 3.50 -6.02 -0.53
CA THR A 129 3.25 -6.80 0.71
C THR A 129 3.43 -8.29 0.47
N LEU A 130 3.02 -8.80 -0.70
CA LEU A 130 3.18 -10.22 -1.02
C LEU A 130 4.66 -10.60 -1.20
N ASP A 131 5.48 -9.73 -1.80
CA ASP A 131 6.92 -10.01 -2.00
C ASP A 131 7.66 -10.11 -0.66
N LYS A 132 7.23 -9.32 0.34
CA LYS A 132 7.74 -9.40 1.72
C LYS A 132 7.41 -10.75 2.34
N LEU A 133 6.15 -11.17 2.29
CA LEU A 133 5.72 -12.45 2.87
C LEU A 133 6.27 -13.68 2.13
N GLU A 134 6.52 -13.58 0.82
CA GLU A 134 7.23 -14.62 0.04
C GLU A 134 8.68 -14.84 0.51
N ALA A 135 9.25 -13.93 1.32
CA ALA A 135 10.53 -14.17 1.99
C ALA A 135 10.43 -15.19 3.13
N VAL A 136 9.23 -15.45 3.67
CA VAL A 136 9.00 -16.45 4.72
C VAL A 136 9.00 -17.86 4.07
N PRO A 137 9.91 -18.76 4.48
CA PRO A 137 9.98 -20.09 3.90
C PRO A 137 8.64 -20.85 4.00
N GLY A 138 8.20 -21.40 2.87
CA GLY A 138 6.96 -22.19 2.77
C GLY A 138 5.67 -21.39 2.61
N TRP A 139 5.69 -20.07 2.83
CA TRP A 139 4.49 -19.25 2.76
C TRP A 139 3.93 -19.14 1.33
N ARG A 140 2.60 -19.16 1.19
CA ARG A 140 1.91 -19.01 -0.10
C ARG A 140 0.92 -17.83 -0.12
N ALA A 141 0.92 -17.09 -1.22
CA ALA A 141 0.00 -15.98 -1.45
C ALA A 141 -1.37 -16.41 -1.99
N ALA A 142 -1.45 -17.52 -2.72
CA ALA A 142 -2.66 -17.94 -3.41
C ALA A 142 -3.50 -18.85 -2.52
N LEU A 143 -4.74 -18.41 -2.24
CA LEU A 143 -5.75 -19.15 -1.51
C LEU A 143 -7.03 -19.24 -2.35
N SER A 144 -7.80 -20.32 -2.18
CA SER A 144 -9.20 -20.33 -2.63
C SER A 144 -10.08 -19.49 -1.69
N ASN A 145 -11.28 -19.14 -2.14
CA ASN A 145 -12.25 -18.42 -1.29
C ASN A 145 -12.60 -19.22 -0.02
N ASP A 146 -12.70 -20.55 -0.12
CA ASP A 146 -13.00 -21.41 1.03
C ASP A 146 -11.85 -21.43 2.04
N GLU A 147 -10.60 -21.52 1.56
CA GLU A 147 -9.40 -21.43 2.41
C GLU A 147 -9.33 -20.07 3.12
N MET A 148 -9.58 -18.99 2.39
CA MET A 148 -9.63 -17.64 2.95
C MET A 148 -10.71 -17.52 4.04
N LEU A 149 -11.93 -18.00 3.79
CA LEU A 149 -13.02 -17.96 4.77
C LEU A 149 -12.76 -18.87 5.98
N ALA A 150 -12.08 -20.00 5.81
CA ALA A 150 -11.69 -20.87 6.92
C ALA A 150 -10.65 -20.18 7.80
N GLN A 151 -9.60 -19.61 7.21
CA GLN A 151 -8.56 -18.90 7.94
C GLN A 151 -9.09 -17.65 8.66
N LEU A 152 -10.00 -16.90 8.04
CA LEU A 152 -10.67 -15.77 8.70
C LEU A 152 -11.54 -16.21 9.90
N ARG A 153 -12.15 -17.41 9.85
CA ARG A 153 -12.88 -17.96 10.99
C ARG A 153 -11.95 -18.37 12.12
N GLU A 154 -10.87 -19.08 11.81
CA GLU A 154 -9.98 -19.70 12.80
C GLU A 154 -8.95 -18.72 13.37
N VAL A 155 -8.28 -17.95 12.51
CA VAL A 155 -7.17 -17.05 12.87
C VAL A 155 -7.64 -15.61 12.99
N GLY A 156 -8.61 -15.19 12.16
CA GLY A 156 -9.10 -13.80 12.12
C GLY A 156 -8.36 -12.87 11.16
N ALA A 157 -7.22 -13.28 10.61
CA ALA A 157 -6.48 -12.51 9.62
C ALA A 157 -5.94 -13.40 8.51
N VAL A 158 -5.89 -12.85 7.30
CA VAL A 158 -5.29 -13.46 6.12
C VAL A 158 -4.70 -12.36 5.25
N ILE A 159 -3.54 -12.61 4.66
CA ILE A 159 -2.96 -11.76 3.62
C ILE A 159 -2.78 -12.63 2.37
N CYS A 160 -3.49 -12.33 1.29
CA CYS A 160 -3.42 -13.14 0.08
C CYS A 160 -3.50 -12.30 -1.20
N ALA A 161 -3.18 -12.94 -2.33
CA ALA A 161 -3.33 -12.32 -3.63
C ALA A 161 -4.82 -12.17 -3.98
N ALA A 162 -5.19 -11.04 -4.57
CA ALA A 162 -6.53 -10.86 -5.10
C ALA A 162 -6.82 -11.86 -6.22
N GLY A 163 -8.03 -12.45 -6.20
CA GLY A 163 -8.53 -13.26 -7.29
C GLY A 163 -8.69 -12.45 -8.58
N SER A 164 -8.60 -13.10 -9.74
CA SER A 164 -8.68 -12.41 -11.04
C SER A 164 -10.07 -11.85 -11.38
N GLY A 165 -11.11 -12.23 -10.62
CA GLY A 165 -12.49 -11.82 -10.85
C GLY A 165 -12.87 -10.45 -10.29
N LEU A 166 -12.04 -9.86 -9.41
CA LEU A 166 -12.35 -8.57 -8.76
C LEU A 166 -12.03 -7.40 -9.70
N ALA A 167 -13.05 -6.58 -10.02
CA ALA A 167 -12.96 -5.36 -10.82
C ALA A 167 -12.03 -5.50 -12.07
N PRO A 168 -12.28 -6.43 -13.01
CA PRO A 168 -11.41 -6.67 -14.17
C PRO A 168 -11.23 -5.42 -15.07
N ALA A 169 -12.20 -4.50 -15.09
CA ALA A 169 -12.06 -3.21 -15.74
C ALA A 169 -10.87 -2.41 -15.20
N ASP A 170 -10.68 -2.41 -13.87
CA ASP A 170 -9.55 -1.76 -13.20
C ASP A 170 -8.22 -2.34 -13.66
N LYS A 171 -8.12 -3.67 -13.69
CA LYS A 171 -6.88 -4.33 -14.10
C LYS A 171 -6.44 -3.91 -15.50
N LYS A 172 -7.36 -3.85 -16.46
CA LYS A 172 -7.07 -3.38 -17.83
C LYS A 172 -6.71 -1.89 -17.84
N LEU A 173 -7.54 -1.06 -17.19
CA LEU A 173 -7.35 0.39 -17.20
C LEU A 173 -6.09 0.83 -16.46
N TYR A 174 -5.73 0.19 -15.35
CA TYR A 174 -4.50 0.44 -14.61
C TYR A 174 -3.27 0.10 -15.47
N ALA A 175 -3.26 -1.07 -16.13
CA ALA A 175 -2.17 -1.46 -17.02
C ALA A 175 -1.99 -0.45 -18.16
N LEU A 176 -3.09 0.05 -18.73
CA LEU A 176 -3.04 1.08 -19.76
C LEU A 176 -2.52 2.42 -19.20
N ARG A 177 -2.97 2.83 -18.02
CA ARG A 177 -2.55 4.09 -17.38
C ARG A 177 -1.05 4.13 -17.09
N ASP A 178 -0.50 2.99 -16.68
CA ASP A 178 0.92 2.83 -16.34
C ASP A 178 1.86 3.11 -17.52
N VAL A 179 1.41 2.81 -18.75
CA VAL A 179 2.20 3.00 -19.99
C VAL A 179 1.79 4.23 -20.80
N THR A 180 0.80 5.00 -20.34
CA THR A 180 0.26 6.19 -21.06
C THR A 180 0.44 7.49 -20.29
N GLY A 181 1.10 7.46 -19.12
CA GLY A 181 1.32 8.66 -18.31
C GLY A 181 0.03 9.24 -17.72
N THR A 182 -0.97 8.40 -17.45
CA THR A 182 -2.29 8.82 -16.93
C THR A 182 -2.58 8.24 -15.54
N VAL A 183 -1.54 7.78 -14.83
CA VAL A 183 -1.69 7.29 -13.45
C VAL A 183 -2.05 8.43 -12.50
N GLU A 184 -1.39 9.59 -12.61
CA GLU A 184 -1.43 10.75 -11.69
C GLU A 184 -2.70 11.60 -11.78
N SER A 185 -3.86 10.96 -11.93
CA SER A 185 -5.18 11.59 -11.95
C SER A 185 -5.99 11.16 -10.73
N ILE A 186 -6.30 12.09 -9.83
CA ILE A 186 -7.13 11.85 -8.63
C ILE A 186 -8.39 11.03 -8.93
N PRO A 187 -9.25 11.39 -9.91
CA PRO A 187 -10.47 10.63 -10.16
C PRO A 187 -10.18 9.19 -10.59
N LEU A 188 -9.15 8.96 -11.41
CA LEU A 188 -8.77 7.61 -11.86
C LEU A 188 -8.10 6.78 -10.76
N ILE A 189 -7.33 7.42 -9.86
CA ILE A 189 -6.71 6.75 -8.70
C ILE A 189 -7.79 6.35 -7.71
N ALA A 190 -8.66 7.29 -7.35
CA ALA A 190 -9.73 7.06 -6.40
C ALA A 190 -10.66 5.93 -6.88
N SER A 191 -11.11 5.98 -8.13
CA SER A 191 -11.97 4.92 -8.68
C SER A 191 -11.24 3.59 -8.81
N SER A 192 -9.97 3.61 -9.18
CA SER A 192 -9.14 2.40 -9.28
C SER A 192 -8.98 1.70 -7.93
N ILE A 193 -8.58 2.43 -6.89
CA ILE A 193 -8.40 1.89 -5.54
C ILE A 193 -9.74 1.43 -4.98
N MET A 194 -10.74 2.31 -4.99
CA MET A 194 -12.01 2.06 -4.31
C MET A 194 -12.82 0.97 -4.99
N SER A 195 -12.76 0.83 -6.33
CA SER A 195 -13.49 -0.25 -7.00
C SER A 195 -13.04 -1.64 -6.54
N LYS A 196 -11.72 -1.85 -6.35
CA LYS A 196 -11.18 -3.08 -5.77
C LYS A 196 -11.60 -3.24 -4.31
N LYS A 197 -11.34 -2.23 -3.48
CA LYS A 197 -11.59 -2.30 -2.03
C LYS A 197 -13.07 -2.43 -1.66
N ILE A 198 -13.97 -1.88 -2.46
CA ILE A 198 -15.42 -2.08 -2.29
C ILE A 198 -15.82 -3.49 -2.77
N ALA A 199 -15.26 -3.97 -3.89
CA ALA A 199 -15.53 -5.33 -4.39
C ALA A 199 -15.02 -6.43 -3.43
N GLU A 200 -14.02 -6.12 -2.61
CA GLU A 200 -13.54 -6.99 -1.52
C GLU A 200 -14.57 -7.20 -0.41
N GLY A 201 -15.63 -6.39 -0.30
CA GLY A 201 -16.78 -6.69 0.58
C GLY A 201 -16.53 -6.45 2.08
N THR A 202 -15.48 -5.71 2.46
CA THR A 202 -15.22 -5.30 3.84
C THR A 202 -16.21 -4.25 4.32
N GLN A 203 -16.55 -4.28 5.61
CA GLN A 203 -17.49 -3.30 6.20
C GLN A 203 -16.82 -1.98 6.56
N ALA A 204 -15.54 -2.05 6.92
CA ALA A 204 -14.71 -0.91 7.26
C ALA A 204 -13.43 -0.89 6.41
N LEU A 205 -13.03 0.29 5.98
CA LEU A 205 -11.82 0.51 5.20
C LEU A 205 -11.06 1.71 5.75
N VAL A 206 -9.80 1.52 6.11
CA VAL A 206 -8.91 2.63 6.46
C VAL A 206 -7.90 2.84 5.34
N LEU A 207 -7.80 4.08 4.87
CA LEU A 207 -6.93 4.47 3.77
C LEU A 207 -5.68 5.16 4.33
N ASP A 208 -4.52 4.69 3.93
CA ASP A 208 -3.22 5.25 4.28
C ASP A 208 -2.67 5.98 3.05
N VAL A 209 -2.91 7.30 2.99
CA VAL A 209 -2.59 8.14 1.86
C VAL A 209 -1.24 8.81 2.11
N LYS A 210 -0.22 8.33 1.42
CA LYS A 210 1.15 8.82 1.59
C LYS A 210 1.31 10.23 1.02
N VAL A 211 2.13 11.04 1.69
CA VAL A 211 2.46 12.42 1.30
C VAL A 211 3.98 12.61 1.31
N GLY A 212 4.55 13.19 0.27
CA GLY A 212 5.97 13.55 0.22
C GLY A 212 6.75 12.84 -0.88
N SER A 213 8.08 12.87 -0.79
CA SER A 213 8.95 12.49 -1.92
C SER A 213 8.81 11.03 -2.34
N GLY A 214 8.66 10.10 -1.39
CA GLY A 214 8.44 8.67 -1.64
C GLY A 214 6.96 8.27 -1.82
N ALA A 215 6.05 9.24 -1.83
CA ALA A 215 4.63 9.00 -2.06
C ALA A 215 4.24 9.22 -3.53
N PHE A 216 3.06 8.72 -3.88
CA PHE A 216 2.40 9.11 -5.12
C PHE A 216 2.01 10.60 -5.12
N MET A 217 1.40 11.08 -4.03
CA MET A 217 1.02 12.48 -3.86
C MET A 217 2.14 13.26 -3.18
N LYS A 218 2.72 14.24 -3.87
CA LYS A 218 3.86 15.01 -3.35
C LYS A 218 3.45 16.08 -2.36
N ASP A 219 2.29 16.70 -2.58
CA ASP A 219 1.79 17.79 -1.74
C ASP A 219 0.57 17.36 -0.91
N LEU A 220 0.43 17.98 0.27
CA LEU A 220 -0.63 17.69 1.22
C LEU A 220 -2.03 18.07 0.70
N GLY A 221 -2.12 19.07 -0.18
CA GLY A 221 -3.39 19.51 -0.76
C GLY A 221 -4.02 18.44 -1.64
N SER A 222 -3.25 17.94 -2.61
CA SER A 222 -3.65 16.86 -3.52
C SER A 222 -3.92 15.56 -2.77
N ALA A 223 -3.09 15.22 -1.77
CA ALA A 223 -3.31 14.05 -0.92
C ALA A 223 -4.64 14.14 -0.14
N ARG A 224 -4.96 15.30 0.43
CA ARG A 224 -6.23 15.54 1.11
C ARG A 224 -7.42 15.44 0.15
N GLN A 225 -7.29 15.97 -1.06
CA GLN A 225 -8.34 15.85 -2.08
C GLN A 225 -8.58 14.38 -2.47
N LEU A 226 -7.50 13.61 -2.70
CA LEU A 226 -7.60 12.19 -2.98
C LEU A 226 -8.26 11.43 -1.81
N ALA A 227 -7.81 11.66 -0.58
CA ALA A 227 -8.35 11.03 0.62
C ALA A 227 -9.86 11.29 0.77
N ARG A 228 -10.28 12.56 0.67
CA ARG A 228 -11.70 12.94 0.71
C ARG A 228 -12.50 12.21 -0.37
N THR A 229 -12.02 12.23 -1.61
CA THR A 229 -12.68 11.55 -2.74
C THR A 229 -12.86 10.05 -2.48
N MET A 230 -11.88 9.38 -1.88
CA MET A 230 -11.98 7.94 -1.59
C MET A 230 -12.88 7.64 -0.38
N VAL A 231 -12.84 8.46 0.68
CA VAL A 231 -13.76 8.36 1.83
C VAL A 231 -15.21 8.52 1.39
N ASP A 232 -15.43 9.51 0.54
CA ASP A 232 -16.70 9.81 -0.12
C ASP A 232 -17.24 8.63 -0.94
N LEU A 233 -16.41 8.02 -1.79
CA LEU A 233 -16.79 6.82 -2.56
C LEU A 233 -17.10 5.62 -1.67
N GLY A 234 -16.37 5.45 -0.56
CA GLY A 234 -16.65 4.41 0.41
C GLY A 234 -18.02 4.59 1.06
N THR A 235 -18.30 5.83 1.48
CA THR A 235 -19.59 6.21 2.07
C THR A 235 -20.75 5.98 1.09
N ASP A 236 -20.60 6.40 -0.17
CA ASP A 236 -21.59 6.18 -1.23
C ASP A 236 -21.88 4.68 -1.45
N ALA A 237 -20.87 3.82 -1.24
CA ALA A 237 -20.98 2.36 -1.36
C ALA A 237 -21.40 1.65 -0.07
N GLY A 238 -21.66 2.37 1.02
CA GLY A 238 -22.04 1.81 2.32
C GLY A 238 -20.89 1.18 3.11
N VAL A 239 -19.63 1.49 2.75
CA VAL A 239 -18.43 1.09 3.47
C VAL A 239 -18.04 2.21 4.44
N ARG A 240 -17.78 1.88 5.71
CA ARG A 240 -17.29 2.86 6.68
C ARG A 240 -15.83 3.14 6.41
N THR A 241 -15.55 4.30 5.80
CA THR A 241 -14.21 4.63 5.32
C THR A 241 -13.63 5.83 6.04
N THR A 242 -12.39 5.72 6.52
CA THR A 242 -11.59 6.87 6.98
C THR A 242 -10.23 6.86 6.28
N ALA A 243 -9.51 7.97 6.33
CA ALA A 243 -8.19 8.07 5.73
C ALA A 243 -7.21 8.80 6.66
N LEU A 244 -5.97 8.33 6.74
CA LEU A 244 -4.84 9.02 7.34
C LEU A 244 -3.95 9.54 6.21
N LEU A 245 -3.62 10.83 6.26
CA LEU A 245 -2.53 11.39 5.47
C LEU A 245 -1.25 11.17 6.26
N THR A 246 -0.25 10.48 5.68
CA THR A 246 0.97 10.12 6.42
C THR A 246 2.22 10.53 5.66
N ASP A 247 3.24 11.01 6.37
CA ASP A 247 4.53 11.38 5.76
C ASP A 247 5.24 10.16 5.14
N MET A 248 5.81 10.40 3.97
CA MET A 248 6.64 9.48 3.20
C MET A 248 7.79 10.27 2.55
N SER A 249 8.25 11.33 3.20
CA SER A 249 9.44 12.08 2.79
C SER A 249 10.71 11.31 3.15
N THR A 250 10.63 10.47 4.18
CA THR A 250 11.67 9.54 4.62
C THR A 250 11.12 8.11 4.66
N PRO A 251 11.95 7.07 4.37
CA PRO A 251 11.48 5.70 4.48
C PRO A 251 10.85 5.43 5.85
N LEU A 252 9.74 4.70 5.84
CA LEU A 252 9.07 4.29 7.06
C LEU A 252 9.88 3.18 7.74
N GLY A 253 10.18 3.37 9.03
CA GLY A 253 11.06 2.49 9.79
C GLY A 253 12.53 2.57 9.36
N LEU A 254 13.26 1.46 9.51
CA LEU A 254 14.70 1.36 9.23
C LEU A 254 15.04 0.33 8.15
N ALA A 255 14.07 -0.46 7.70
CA ALA A 255 14.26 -1.46 6.65
C ALA A 255 13.48 -1.12 5.37
N VAL A 256 14.14 -1.22 4.22
CA VAL A 256 13.53 -1.12 2.87
C VAL A 256 13.92 -2.33 2.05
N GLY A 257 12.98 -3.22 1.74
CA GLY A 257 13.22 -4.48 1.04
C GLY A 257 12.13 -5.52 1.30
N ASN A 258 12.50 -6.80 1.30
CA ASN A 258 11.55 -7.89 1.57
C ASN A 258 11.80 -8.54 2.93
N ALA A 259 12.82 -9.40 3.05
CA ALA A 259 13.14 -10.10 4.29
C ALA A 259 13.43 -9.14 5.46
N VAL A 260 14.18 -8.06 5.20
CA VAL A 260 14.49 -7.04 6.21
C VAL A 260 13.24 -6.32 6.73
N GLU A 261 12.20 -6.17 5.91
CA GLU A 261 10.93 -5.58 6.34
C GLU A 261 10.07 -6.58 7.13
N VAL A 262 10.19 -7.88 6.85
CA VAL A 262 9.60 -8.94 7.69
C VAL A 262 10.28 -8.97 9.06
N GLU A 263 11.62 -8.91 9.12
CA GLU A 263 12.39 -8.85 10.37
C GLU A 263 11.93 -7.68 11.25
N GLU A 264 11.83 -6.48 10.68
CA GLU A 264 11.37 -5.29 11.41
C GLU A 264 9.89 -5.39 11.84
N SER A 265 9.03 -6.03 11.03
CA SER A 265 7.63 -6.28 11.39
C SER A 265 7.50 -7.23 12.59
N VAL A 266 8.35 -8.26 12.65
CA VAL A 266 8.42 -9.20 13.78
C VAL A 266 8.92 -8.48 15.04
N GLU A 267 9.87 -7.55 14.90
CA GLU A 267 10.31 -6.71 16.02
C GLU A 267 9.17 -5.85 16.61
N VAL A 268 8.36 -5.24 15.75
CA VAL A 268 7.16 -4.48 16.15
C VAL A 268 6.15 -5.39 16.87
N LEU A 269 5.89 -6.58 16.33
CA LEU A 269 4.98 -7.56 16.94
C LEU A 269 5.49 -8.12 18.26
N ALA A 270 6.80 -8.05 18.52
CA ALA A 270 7.40 -8.40 19.80
C ALA A 270 7.37 -7.24 20.82
N GLY A 271 6.75 -6.11 20.47
CA GLY A 271 6.60 -4.93 21.32
C GLY A 271 7.72 -3.89 21.18
N GLY A 272 8.63 -4.07 20.22
CA GLY A 272 9.74 -3.15 19.91
C GLY A 272 9.55 -2.43 18.56
N GLY A 273 10.65 -2.30 17.80
CA GLY A 273 10.64 -1.75 16.46
C GLY A 273 10.72 -0.22 16.38
N PRO A 274 10.86 0.33 15.16
CA PRO A 274 10.98 1.78 14.97
C PRO A 274 9.69 2.51 15.37
N ALA A 275 9.84 3.61 16.12
CA ALA A 275 8.70 4.32 16.70
C ALA A 275 7.69 4.88 15.68
N ASP A 276 8.08 5.20 14.43
CA ASP A 276 7.13 5.58 13.35
C ASP A 276 6.29 4.40 12.88
N VAL A 277 6.89 3.21 12.79
CA VAL A 277 6.16 2.01 12.37
C VAL A 277 5.14 1.63 13.44
N VAL A 278 5.54 1.72 14.72
CA VAL A 278 4.64 1.50 15.87
C VAL A 278 3.53 2.54 15.90
N GLU A 279 3.87 3.84 15.82
CA GLU A 279 2.92 4.95 15.80
C GLU A 279 1.85 4.75 14.71
N LEU A 280 2.28 4.51 13.47
CA LEU A 280 1.34 4.36 12.35
C LEU A 280 0.51 3.08 12.45
N THR A 281 1.10 1.98 12.91
CA THR A 281 0.37 0.71 13.10
C THR A 281 -0.73 0.87 14.14
N VAL A 282 -0.43 1.54 15.26
CA VAL A 282 -1.42 1.85 16.31
C VAL A 282 -2.51 2.78 15.77
N ALA A 283 -2.15 3.89 15.13
CA ALA A 283 -3.13 4.85 14.60
C ALA A 283 -4.09 4.23 13.57
N LEU A 284 -3.59 3.38 12.67
CA LEU A 284 -4.43 2.67 11.71
C LEU A 284 -5.30 1.61 12.39
N ALA A 285 -4.77 0.88 13.38
CA ALA A 285 -5.54 -0.09 14.14
C ALA A 285 -6.70 0.57 14.90
N GLU A 286 -6.47 1.73 15.53
CA GLU A 286 -7.50 2.49 16.22
C GLU A 286 -8.67 2.87 15.29
N GLU A 287 -8.36 3.37 14.08
CA GLU A 287 -9.39 3.69 13.09
C GLU A 287 -10.12 2.44 12.58
N MET A 288 -9.40 1.33 12.33
CA MET A 288 -10.02 0.06 11.92
C MET A 288 -10.95 -0.50 13.00
N LEU A 289 -10.55 -0.43 14.27
CA LEU A 289 -11.31 -0.93 15.41
C LEU A 289 -12.53 -0.05 15.69
N ALA A 290 -12.38 1.27 15.66
CA ALA A 290 -13.49 2.22 15.78
C ALA A 290 -14.52 2.01 14.66
N ALA A 291 -14.07 1.90 13.40
CA ALA A 291 -14.94 1.60 12.26
C ALA A 291 -15.54 0.19 12.31
N SER A 292 -14.98 -0.72 13.10
CA SER A 292 -15.52 -2.07 13.31
C SER A 292 -16.47 -2.18 14.51
N GLY A 293 -16.75 -1.08 15.21
CA GLY A 293 -17.62 -1.08 16.39
C GLY A 293 -16.94 -1.59 17.66
N VAL A 294 -15.61 -1.53 17.72
CA VAL A 294 -14.80 -1.85 18.91
C VAL A 294 -14.04 -0.60 19.40
N PRO A 295 -14.75 0.52 19.70
CA PRO A 295 -14.09 1.71 20.21
C PRO A 295 -13.51 1.45 21.61
N GLY A 296 -12.37 2.07 21.93
CA GLY A 296 -11.73 1.95 23.24
C GLY A 296 -10.85 0.71 23.43
N ALA A 297 -10.66 -0.10 22.39
CA ALA A 297 -9.58 -1.08 22.34
C ALA A 297 -8.20 -0.38 22.43
N ASP A 298 -7.22 -1.05 23.05
CA ASP A 298 -5.86 -0.54 23.21
C ASP A 298 -4.87 -1.36 22.35
N PRO A 299 -4.72 -1.03 21.05
CA PRO A 299 -3.78 -1.72 20.17
C PRO A 299 -2.32 -1.56 20.61
N ALA A 300 -1.97 -0.46 21.28
CA ALA A 300 -0.61 -0.25 21.78
C ALA A 300 -0.26 -1.20 22.93
N ALA A 301 -1.22 -1.55 23.79
CA ALA A 301 -1.05 -2.61 24.78
C ALA A 301 -0.97 -4.00 24.12
N ALA A 302 -1.82 -4.29 23.14
CA ALA A 302 -1.84 -5.59 22.46
C ALA A 302 -0.58 -5.91 21.64
N LEU A 303 0.13 -4.89 21.15
CA LEU A 303 1.46 -5.07 20.55
C LEU A 303 2.53 -5.50 21.57
N ARG A 304 2.37 -5.14 22.85
CA ARG A 304 3.37 -5.37 23.91
C ARG A 304 3.09 -6.62 24.74
N ASP A 305 1.91 -7.21 24.65
CA ASP A 305 1.49 -8.37 25.46
C ASP A 305 1.64 -9.73 24.76
N GLY A 306 2.12 -9.74 23.51
CA GLY A 306 2.43 -10.95 22.75
C GLY A 306 1.25 -11.54 21.97
N ARG A 307 0.00 -11.12 22.21
CA ARG A 307 -1.17 -11.70 21.51
C ARG A 307 -1.15 -11.43 20.00
N ALA A 308 -0.66 -10.26 19.57
CA ALA A 308 -0.50 -9.98 18.15
C ALA A 308 0.55 -10.91 17.49
N MET A 309 1.64 -11.22 18.19
CA MET A 309 2.65 -12.18 17.71
C MET A 309 2.07 -13.59 17.58
N ASP A 310 1.21 -14.01 18.49
CA ASP A 310 0.56 -15.33 18.40
C ASP A 310 -0.34 -15.45 17.17
N VAL A 311 -1.11 -14.40 16.86
CA VAL A 311 -1.91 -14.35 15.62
C VAL A 311 -1.02 -14.30 14.38
N TRP A 312 0.09 -13.57 14.40
CA TRP A 312 1.07 -13.57 13.29
C TRP A 312 1.58 -14.98 12.98
N ARG A 313 2.01 -15.71 14.02
CA ARG A 313 2.49 -17.11 13.86
C ARG A 313 1.38 -18.02 13.33
N ALA A 314 0.16 -17.90 13.84
CA ALA A 314 -0.97 -18.68 13.37
C ALA A 314 -1.32 -18.37 11.90
N MET A 315 -1.31 -17.09 11.51
CA MET A 315 -1.56 -16.62 10.16
C MET A 315 -0.54 -17.15 9.16
N LEU A 316 0.76 -17.11 9.50
CA LEU A 316 1.81 -17.66 8.63
C LEU A 316 1.65 -19.18 8.46
N ARG A 317 1.43 -19.92 9.56
CA ARG A 317 1.29 -21.39 9.51
C ARG A 317 0.05 -21.82 8.72
N ALA A 318 -1.06 -21.09 8.81
CA ALA A 318 -2.27 -21.36 8.02
C ALA A 318 -2.01 -21.24 6.50
N GLN A 319 -1.02 -20.45 6.10
CA GLN A 319 -0.57 -20.28 4.72
C GLN A 319 0.70 -21.08 4.40
N GLY A 320 1.06 -22.07 5.22
CA GLY A 320 2.21 -22.96 5.01
C GLY A 320 3.58 -22.36 5.34
N GLY A 321 3.62 -21.11 5.80
CA GLY A 321 4.86 -20.44 6.19
C GLY A 321 5.36 -20.92 7.55
N ASP A 322 6.68 -21.04 7.68
CA ASP A 322 7.34 -21.27 8.96
C ASP A 322 7.72 -19.91 9.61
N PRO A 323 7.02 -19.47 10.67
CA PRO A 323 7.31 -18.20 11.33
C PRO A 323 8.64 -18.18 12.09
N ASP A 324 9.21 -19.35 12.37
CA ASP A 324 10.43 -19.51 13.16
C ASP A 324 11.66 -19.82 12.27
N ALA A 325 11.46 -20.00 10.96
CA ALA A 325 12.52 -20.23 10.00
C ALA A 325 13.40 -18.99 9.78
N PRO A 326 14.71 -19.16 9.53
CA PRO A 326 15.58 -18.04 9.21
C PRO A 326 15.16 -17.40 7.89
N LEU A 327 15.03 -16.07 7.90
CA LEU A 327 14.72 -15.30 6.71
C LEU A 327 15.95 -15.18 5.78
N PRO A 328 15.76 -15.08 4.45
CA PRO A 328 16.83 -14.89 3.50
C PRO A 328 17.68 -13.65 3.82
N ARG A 329 19.01 -13.81 3.81
CA ARG A 329 19.97 -12.72 3.95
C ARG A 329 20.84 -12.65 2.70
N ALA A 330 21.02 -11.45 2.18
CA ALA A 330 21.92 -11.23 1.05
C ALA A 330 23.36 -11.59 1.41
N ARG A 331 24.10 -12.10 0.44
CA ARG A 331 25.51 -12.50 0.60
C ARG A 331 26.45 -11.32 0.74
N GLU A 332 26.18 -10.22 0.05
CA GLU A 332 27.05 -9.05 0.00
C GLU A 332 26.40 -7.84 0.68
N THR A 333 27.22 -7.03 1.34
CA THR A 333 26.80 -5.77 1.96
C THR A 333 27.82 -4.68 1.70
N GLU A 334 27.35 -3.52 1.25
CA GLU A 334 28.14 -2.30 1.12
C GLU A 334 27.58 -1.23 2.08
N THR A 335 28.46 -0.46 2.71
CA THR A 335 28.06 0.58 3.68
C THR A 335 28.26 1.96 3.08
N VAL A 336 27.20 2.78 3.11
CA VAL A 336 27.27 4.22 2.85
C VAL A 336 27.44 4.93 4.19
N THR A 337 28.47 5.77 4.30
CA THR A 337 28.84 6.48 5.52
C THR A 337 28.56 7.98 5.41
N ALA A 338 28.45 8.66 6.55
CA ALA A 338 28.32 10.11 6.61
C ALA A 338 29.60 10.78 6.10
N ALA A 339 29.47 11.77 5.22
CA ALA A 339 30.61 12.50 4.66
C ALA A 339 31.22 13.52 5.64
N GLU A 340 30.42 14.00 6.59
CA GLU A 340 30.78 15.04 7.54
C GLU A 340 30.03 14.87 8.87
N ASP A 341 30.48 15.62 9.88
CA ASP A 341 29.80 15.72 11.17
C ASP A 341 28.57 16.63 11.05
N GLY A 342 27.49 16.30 11.75
CA GLY A 342 26.31 17.17 11.80
C GLY A 342 25.06 16.46 12.30
N VAL A 343 23.90 16.94 11.85
CA VAL A 343 22.60 16.34 12.07
C VAL A 343 22.03 15.92 10.72
N LEU A 344 21.55 14.68 10.63
CA LEU A 344 20.81 14.21 9.47
C LEU A 344 19.48 14.99 9.42
N THR A 345 19.26 15.82 8.40
CA THR A 345 18.02 16.61 8.24
C THR A 345 17.13 16.09 7.12
N GLY A 346 17.70 15.35 6.16
CA GLY A 346 16.98 14.77 5.04
C GLY A 346 17.45 13.35 4.72
N LEU A 347 16.50 12.47 4.49
CA LEU A 347 16.72 11.15 3.92
C LEU A 347 15.59 10.85 2.94
N ASP A 348 15.85 11.04 1.64
CA ASP A 348 14.83 10.98 0.60
C ASP A 348 14.30 9.56 0.37
N ALA A 349 13.01 9.37 0.67
CA ALA A 349 12.37 8.07 0.55
C ALA A 349 12.42 7.49 -0.87
N TYR A 350 12.14 8.30 -1.89
CA TYR A 350 12.11 7.84 -3.27
C TYR A 350 13.47 7.30 -3.73
N ARG A 351 14.54 8.07 -3.50
CA ARG A 351 15.91 7.67 -3.85
C ARG A 351 16.34 6.39 -3.13
N VAL A 352 15.99 6.24 -1.84
CA VAL A 352 16.25 4.99 -1.09
C VAL A 352 15.45 3.82 -1.67
N GLY A 353 14.19 4.02 -2.03
CA GLY A 353 13.36 3.01 -2.68
C GLY A 353 13.92 2.57 -4.04
N VAL A 354 14.39 3.52 -4.86
CA VAL A 354 15.05 3.23 -6.13
C VAL A 354 16.37 2.47 -5.91
N ALA A 355 17.14 2.81 -4.87
CA ALA A 355 18.35 2.07 -4.52
C ALA A 355 18.04 0.61 -4.15
N ALA A 356 17.04 0.37 -3.28
CA ALA A 356 16.58 -0.97 -2.92
C ALA A 356 16.11 -1.76 -4.15
N TRP A 357 15.34 -1.13 -5.03
CA TRP A 357 14.90 -1.73 -6.30
C TRP A 357 16.09 -2.12 -7.18
N ARG A 358 17.08 -1.23 -7.36
CA ARG A 358 18.31 -1.50 -8.13
C ARG A 358 19.16 -2.62 -7.52
N LEU A 359 19.17 -2.78 -6.19
CA LEU A 359 19.81 -3.89 -5.48
C LEU A 359 19.13 -5.25 -5.73
N GLY A 360 17.91 -5.25 -6.28
CA GLY A 360 17.14 -6.47 -6.59
C GLY A 360 15.98 -6.75 -5.64
N ALA A 361 15.63 -5.81 -4.76
CA ALA A 361 14.50 -5.97 -3.85
C ALA A 361 13.13 -5.86 -4.54
N GLY A 362 13.07 -5.36 -5.79
CA GLY A 362 11.82 -5.22 -6.54
C GLY A 362 11.95 -5.69 -7.99
N ARG A 363 10.80 -5.74 -8.67
CA ARG A 363 10.66 -6.30 -10.02
C ARG A 363 10.86 -5.22 -11.07
N ALA A 364 11.58 -5.52 -12.15
CA ALA A 364 11.64 -4.63 -13.31
C ALA A 364 10.50 -4.91 -14.29
N ARG A 365 10.19 -6.20 -14.49
CA ARG A 365 9.00 -6.71 -15.17
C ARG A 365 8.21 -7.58 -14.21
N LYS A 366 6.90 -7.65 -14.40
CA LYS A 366 5.98 -8.39 -13.53
C LYS A 366 6.44 -9.82 -13.22
N GLU A 367 7.07 -10.49 -14.18
CA GLU A 367 7.43 -11.91 -14.07
C GLU A 367 8.88 -12.14 -13.61
N ASP A 368 9.65 -11.07 -13.37
CA ASP A 368 11.01 -11.15 -12.86
C ASP A 368 11.01 -11.57 -11.40
N ALA A 369 11.95 -12.42 -10.98
CA ALA A 369 12.16 -12.76 -9.57
C ALA A 369 12.76 -11.59 -8.77
N VAL A 370 12.45 -11.52 -7.47
CA VAL A 370 13.09 -10.61 -6.51
C VAL A 370 14.13 -11.35 -5.68
N GLN A 371 15.17 -10.64 -5.26
CA GLN A 371 16.09 -11.12 -4.22
C GLN A 371 15.50 -10.77 -2.86
N ALA A 372 14.93 -11.76 -2.18
CA ALA A 372 14.26 -11.55 -0.89
C ALA A 372 15.18 -10.92 0.18
N GLY A 373 16.47 -11.29 0.17
CA GLY A 373 17.48 -10.75 1.09
C GLY A 373 18.04 -9.37 0.70
N ALA A 374 17.75 -8.87 -0.50
CA ALA A 374 18.22 -7.57 -0.97
C ALA A 374 17.39 -6.42 -0.36
N GLY A 375 18.03 -5.26 -0.22
CA GLY A 375 17.39 -4.08 0.36
C GLY A 375 18.38 -3.07 0.93
N VAL A 376 17.85 -2.07 1.63
CA VAL A 376 18.60 -1.04 2.34
C VAL A 376 18.20 -1.06 3.80
N VAL A 377 19.19 -1.09 4.70
CA VAL A 377 19.00 -0.92 6.15
C VAL A 377 19.55 0.43 6.56
N LEU A 378 18.74 1.22 7.23
CA LEU A 378 19.04 2.57 7.71
C LEU A 378 19.60 2.48 9.13
N HIS A 379 20.67 3.23 9.40
CA HIS A 379 21.33 3.33 10.71
C HIS A 379 21.09 4.67 11.41
N ALA A 380 20.50 5.63 10.69
CA ALA A 380 20.14 6.94 11.19
C ALA A 380 18.89 7.45 10.48
N LYS A 381 18.11 8.29 11.16
CA LYS A 381 16.95 9.00 10.63
C LYS A 381 17.09 10.51 10.82
N PRO A 382 16.30 11.32 10.09
CA PRO A 382 16.29 12.76 10.30
C PRO A 382 16.06 13.13 11.78
N GLY A 383 16.92 13.98 12.31
CA GLY A 383 17.01 14.35 13.73
C GLY A 383 18.21 13.73 14.45
N ASP A 384 18.82 12.67 13.91
CA ASP A 384 19.97 12.02 14.53
C ASP A 384 21.28 12.81 14.30
N ALA A 385 22.10 12.90 15.33
CA ALA A 385 23.48 13.38 15.21
C ALA A 385 24.36 12.30 14.57
N VAL A 386 25.19 12.70 13.59
CA VAL A 386 26.06 11.80 12.84
C VAL A 386 27.49 12.33 12.81
N ARG A 387 28.46 11.42 12.74
CA ARG A 387 29.89 11.74 12.58
C ARG A 387 30.41 11.29 11.24
N ALA A 388 31.38 12.01 10.68
CA ALA A 388 32.08 11.61 9.47
C ALA A 388 32.59 10.15 9.58
N GLY A 389 32.29 9.33 8.59
CA GLY A 389 32.60 7.90 8.56
C GLY A 389 31.60 7.00 9.29
N GLN A 390 30.62 7.54 10.02
CA GLN A 390 29.55 6.74 10.66
C GLN A 390 28.67 6.07 9.59
N PRO A 391 28.32 4.78 9.73
CA PRO A 391 27.35 4.13 8.85
C PRO A 391 26.00 4.86 8.85
N LEU A 392 25.47 5.15 7.65
CA LEU A 392 24.14 5.69 7.44
C LEU A 392 23.21 4.65 6.82
N LEU A 393 23.70 3.92 5.81
CA LEU A 393 22.92 2.91 5.09
C LEU A 393 23.78 1.66 4.86
N SER A 394 23.19 0.48 5.01
CA SER A 394 23.74 -0.79 4.51
C SER A 394 22.94 -1.24 3.29
N LEU A 395 23.60 -1.29 2.15
CA LEU A 395 23.08 -1.81 0.89
C LEU A 395 23.32 -3.31 0.85
N ARG A 396 22.28 -4.12 0.62
CA ARG A 396 22.32 -5.58 0.63
C ARG A 396 21.89 -6.14 -0.72
N THR A 397 22.67 -7.06 -1.29
CA THR A 397 22.33 -7.76 -2.54
C THR A 397 23.11 -9.07 -2.69
N ASP A 398 22.59 -10.01 -3.47
CA ASP A 398 23.33 -11.20 -3.89
C ASP A 398 24.17 -10.96 -5.16
N THR A 399 24.10 -9.76 -5.73
CA THR A 399 24.74 -9.40 -7.00
C THR A 399 25.56 -8.11 -6.82
N PRO A 400 26.82 -8.20 -6.36
CA PRO A 400 27.62 -7.02 -6.01
C PRO A 400 27.80 -5.99 -7.15
N GLU A 401 27.67 -6.42 -8.41
CA GLU A 401 27.69 -5.52 -9.57
C GLU A 401 26.55 -4.48 -9.55
N ARG A 402 25.50 -4.72 -8.77
CA ARG A 402 24.36 -3.80 -8.61
C ARG A 402 24.67 -2.61 -7.70
N PHE A 403 25.70 -2.68 -6.86
CA PHE A 403 26.02 -1.62 -5.90
C PHE A 403 26.27 -0.26 -6.56
N ALA A 404 27.01 -0.23 -7.68
CA ALA A 404 27.34 1.02 -8.36
C ALA A 404 26.08 1.80 -8.76
N ARG A 405 25.09 1.12 -9.35
CA ARG A 405 23.82 1.74 -9.75
C ARG A 405 22.94 2.08 -8.56
N ALA A 406 22.98 1.29 -7.49
CA ALA A 406 22.26 1.62 -6.25
C ALA A 406 22.82 2.88 -5.58
N ARG A 407 24.15 3.04 -5.53
CA ARG A 407 24.79 4.27 -5.03
C ARG A 407 24.43 5.50 -5.85
N GLU A 408 24.45 5.40 -7.18
CA GLU A 408 24.02 6.49 -8.08
C GLU A 408 22.60 6.96 -7.75
N ALA A 409 21.68 6.05 -7.41
CA ALA A 409 20.33 6.43 -7.01
C ALA A 409 20.28 7.20 -5.67
N LEU A 410 21.25 7.01 -4.79
CA LEU A 410 21.35 7.65 -3.47
C LEU A 410 22.03 9.02 -3.50
N GLU A 411 22.59 9.45 -4.64
CA GLU A 411 23.16 10.79 -4.77
C GLU A 411 22.14 11.83 -4.29
N GLY A 412 22.50 12.75 -3.40
CA GLY A 412 21.56 13.75 -2.86
C GLY A 412 20.37 13.20 -2.06
N ALA A 413 20.35 11.92 -1.70
CA ALA A 413 19.32 11.36 -0.82
C ALA A 413 19.53 11.75 0.64
N VAL A 414 20.79 11.95 1.05
CA VAL A 414 21.20 12.30 2.42
C VAL A 414 21.51 13.80 2.48
N VAL A 415 20.92 14.49 3.45
CA VAL A 415 21.22 15.89 3.77
C VAL A 415 21.69 15.95 5.22
N ILE A 416 22.91 16.42 5.43
CA ILE A 416 23.49 16.67 6.76
C ILE A 416 23.68 18.17 6.88
N GLU A 417 23.24 18.74 8.00
CA GLU A 417 23.40 20.15 8.30
C GLU A 417 24.22 20.33 9.59
N PRO A 418 24.90 21.49 9.76
CA PRO A 418 25.54 21.83 11.02
C PRO A 418 24.54 21.78 12.17
N ALA A 419 24.97 21.28 13.34
CA ALA A 419 24.11 21.17 14.50
C ALA A 419 23.53 22.54 14.92
N ALA A 420 22.23 22.74 14.75
CA ALA A 420 21.49 23.83 15.38
C ALA A 420 21.24 23.53 16.87
N PRO A 421 20.95 24.54 17.72
CA PRO A 421 20.62 24.30 19.13
C PRO A 421 19.47 23.30 19.25
N ALA A 422 19.66 22.28 20.09
CA ALA A 422 18.76 21.14 20.24
C ALA A 422 17.30 21.55 20.50
N GLY A 423 16.35 20.90 19.81
CA GLY A 423 14.92 21.10 20.09
C GLY A 423 13.89 20.61 19.08
N ALA A 424 14.27 20.07 17.91
CA ALA A 424 13.28 19.55 16.98
C ALA A 424 12.78 18.17 17.47
N ALA A 425 11.63 18.16 18.16
CA ALA A 425 10.91 16.93 18.44
C ALA A 425 10.64 16.17 17.13
N ARG A 426 10.74 14.83 17.20
CA ARG A 426 10.31 13.95 16.10
C ARG A 426 8.89 14.33 15.70
N ARG A 427 8.69 14.70 14.43
CA ARG A 427 7.35 14.96 13.89
C ARG A 427 6.61 13.64 13.77
N SER A 428 5.33 13.64 14.14
CA SER A 428 4.43 12.51 13.93
C SER A 428 4.43 12.11 12.45
N VAL A 429 4.38 10.80 12.18
CA VAL A 429 4.20 10.30 10.81
C VAL A 429 2.78 10.53 10.30
N VAL A 430 1.80 10.70 11.19
CA VAL A 430 0.40 11.01 10.83
C VAL A 430 0.22 12.52 10.75
N LEU A 431 -0.11 13.02 9.57
CA LEU A 431 -0.26 14.45 9.29
C LEU A 431 -1.68 14.94 9.54
N GLU A 432 -2.67 14.13 9.15
CA GLU A 432 -4.10 14.47 9.23
C GLU A 432 -4.95 13.21 9.16
N THR A 433 -6.11 13.22 9.83
CA THR A 433 -7.16 12.21 9.65
C THR A 433 -8.36 12.83 8.96
N VAL A 434 -8.82 12.19 7.88
CA VAL A 434 -10.00 12.55 7.10
C VAL A 434 -11.09 11.51 7.37
N ARG A 435 -12.29 11.96 7.73
CA ARG A 435 -13.45 11.12 8.01
C ARG A 435 -14.66 11.58 7.23
#